data_AF-A0A349VIZ8-F1
#
_entry.id   AF-A0A349VIZ8-F1
#
_cell.length_a   1.000
_cell.length_b   1.000
_cell.length_c   1.000
_cell.angle_alpha   90.00
_cell.angle_beta   90.00
_cell.angle_gamma   90.00
#
_symmetry.space_group_name_H-M   'P 1'
#
loop_
_entity.id
_entity.type
_entity.pdbx_description
1 polymer ?
#
loop_
_entity_poly.entity_id
_entity_poly.type
_entity_poly.pdbx_seq_one_letter_code
_entity_poly.pdbx_strand_id
1 'polypeptide(L)'
;GRAGHELGDYQTLGDMEVPIVNVDGLWESVDTTNDSWAYAWYDENWKSPKQILERLVACVARGGTYMLNIGPRGDGSVSARCA
;
A
#
# COMPACT_ATOMS: atom_id res chain seq x y z
N GLY A 1 -0.90 -5.40 -13.56
CA GLY A 1 0.28 -4.62 -13.18
C GLY A 1 0.51 -3.48 -14.15
N ARG A 2 1.57 -2.68 -13.94
CA ARG A 2 1.89 -1.52 -14.77
C ARG A 2 2.72 -1.93 -16.01
N ALA A 3 2.07 -2.51 -17.00
CA ALA A 3 2.65 -2.73 -18.34
C ALA A 3 2.20 -1.66 -19.35
N GLY A 4 1.13 -0.91 -19.05
CA GLY A 4 0.50 0.04 -19.98
C GLY A 4 -0.36 -0.67 -21.04
N HIS A 5 -1.00 0.11 -21.92
CA HIS A 5 -1.77 -0.43 -23.06
C HIS A 5 -2.81 -1.51 -22.70
N GLU A 6 -3.46 -1.40 -21.54
CA GLU A 6 -4.42 -2.41 -21.04
C GLU A 6 -3.83 -3.82 -20.88
N LEU A 7 -2.50 -3.92 -20.79
CA LEU A 7 -1.80 -5.17 -20.54
C LEU A 7 -1.63 -5.42 -19.03
N GLY A 8 -1.87 -6.67 -18.62
CA GLY A 8 -1.65 -7.17 -17.26
C GLY A 8 -2.89 -7.83 -16.66
N ASP A 9 -2.69 -8.69 -15.65
CA ASP A 9 -3.77 -9.51 -15.07
C ASP A 9 -4.72 -8.75 -14.14
N TYR A 10 -4.29 -7.59 -13.64
CA TYR A 10 -5.03 -6.74 -12.71
C TYR A 10 -4.59 -5.28 -12.83
N GLN A 11 -5.42 -4.34 -12.38
CA GLN A 11 -5.12 -2.91 -12.40
C GLN A 11 -4.41 -2.48 -11.11
N THR A 12 -3.53 -1.48 -11.20
CA THR A 12 -3.00 -0.81 -10.00
C THR A 12 -3.63 0.56 -9.89
N LEU A 13 -4.04 0.95 -8.69
CA LEU A 13 -4.49 2.32 -8.44
C LEU A 13 -3.30 3.28 -8.31
N GLY A 14 -3.59 4.54 -7.96
CA GLY A 14 -2.58 5.52 -7.58
C GLY A 14 -1.79 5.12 -6.34
N ASP A 15 -0.66 5.79 -6.15
CA ASP A 15 0.24 5.53 -5.03
C ASP A 15 -0.46 5.88 -3.71
N MET A 16 -0.51 4.91 -2.77
CA MET A 16 -1.22 5.02 -1.49
C MET A 16 -2.73 5.32 -1.63
N GLU A 17 -3.31 5.06 -2.79
CA GLU A 17 -4.73 5.31 -3.05
C GLU A 17 -5.61 4.18 -2.50
N VAL A 18 -6.61 4.52 -1.70
CA VAL A 18 -7.69 3.59 -1.30
C VAL A 18 -8.99 4.13 -1.88
N PRO A 19 -9.66 3.40 -2.76
CA PRO A 19 -10.84 3.91 -3.45
C PRO A 19 -11.99 4.06 -2.46
N ILE A 20 -12.78 5.12 -2.63
CA ILE A 20 -13.98 5.36 -1.81
C ILE A 20 -15.24 4.71 -2.39
N VAL A 21 -15.19 4.28 -3.65
CA VAL A 21 -16.24 3.59 -4.40
C VAL A 21 -15.76 2.21 -4.87
N ASN A 22 -16.69 1.33 -5.24
CA ASN A 22 -16.33 0.05 -5.84
C ASN A 22 -15.63 0.26 -7.19
N VAL A 23 -14.65 -0.59 -7.48
CA VAL A 23 -13.89 -0.58 -8.73
C VAL A 23 -14.13 -1.91 -9.45
N ASP A 24 -14.39 -1.85 -10.75
CA ASP A 24 -14.68 -3.03 -11.55
C ASP A 24 -13.39 -3.79 -11.90
N GLY A 25 -13.49 -5.12 -11.99
CA GLY A 25 -12.38 -5.99 -12.34
C GLY A 25 -11.40 -6.25 -11.19
N LEU A 26 -10.29 -6.92 -11.51
CA LEU A 26 -9.24 -7.22 -10.54
C LEU A 26 -8.32 -6.02 -10.38
N TRP A 27 -8.08 -5.61 -9.14
CA TRP A 27 -7.20 -4.48 -8.84
C TRP A 27 -6.46 -4.62 -7.51
N GLU A 28 -5.38 -3.86 -7.37
CA GLU A 28 -4.54 -3.79 -6.18
C GLU A 28 -4.22 -2.33 -5.82
N SER A 29 -4.33 -2.00 -4.53
CA SER A 29 -3.80 -0.76 -3.96
C SER A 29 -2.46 -1.05 -3.31
N VAL A 30 -1.48 -0.19 -3.60
CA VAL A 30 -0.14 -0.23 -3.04
C VAL A 30 0.00 0.89 -2.01
N ASP A 31 0.49 0.57 -0.83
CA ASP A 31 0.64 1.54 0.26
C ASP A 31 1.90 1.30 1.07
N THR A 32 2.25 2.27 1.91
CA THR A 32 3.45 2.32 2.74
C THR A 32 3.07 2.41 4.22
N THR A 33 3.98 2.06 5.13
CA THR A 33 3.76 2.25 6.57
C THR A 33 3.86 3.71 7.02
N ASN A 34 4.49 4.59 6.23
CA ASN A 34 4.57 6.04 6.40
C ASN A 34 4.35 6.74 5.04
N ASP A 35 5.04 7.82 4.68
CA ASP A 35 4.91 8.50 3.37
C ASP A 35 6.04 8.12 2.38
N SER A 36 6.89 7.15 2.76
CA SER A 36 8.07 6.73 2.00
C SER A 36 8.03 5.25 1.61
N TRP A 37 8.48 4.95 0.40
CA TRP A 37 8.59 3.56 -0.09
C TRP A 37 9.84 2.83 0.43
N ALA A 38 10.95 3.55 0.58
CA ALA A 38 12.20 3.02 1.14
C ALA A 38 12.37 3.47 2.59
N TYR A 39 13.38 2.93 3.26
CA TYR A 39 13.78 3.45 4.57
C TYR A 39 14.15 4.93 4.48
N ALA A 40 13.36 5.78 5.13
CA ALA A 40 13.60 7.21 5.25
C ALA A 40 13.65 7.56 6.74
N TRP A 41 14.86 7.77 7.26
CA TRP A 41 15.09 8.00 8.70
C TRP A 41 14.39 9.25 9.25
N TYR A 42 14.02 10.19 8.38
CA TYR A 42 13.37 11.45 8.71
C TYR A 42 11.84 11.40 8.56
N ASP A 43 11.28 10.33 7.98
CA ASP A 43 9.84 10.21 7.77
C ASP A 43 9.19 9.52 8.97
N GLU A 44 8.65 10.36 9.84
CA GLU A 44 7.95 9.96 11.06
C GLU A 44 6.42 9.96 10.91
N ASN A 45 5.87 10.11 9.69
CA ASN A 45 4.42 10.12 9.47
C ASN A 45 3.85 8.69 9.41
N TRP A 46 3.99 7.95 10.51
CA TRP A 46 3.59 6.55 10.59
C TRP A 46 2.07 6.41 10.62
N LYS A 47 1.54 5.56 9.73
CA LYS A 47 0.15 5.13 9.79
C LYS A 47 -0.06 4.28 11.05
N SER A 48 -1.11 4.55 11.80
CA SER A 48 -1.44 3.72 12.96
C SER A 48 -1.92 2.32 12.53
N PRO A 49 -1.80 1.29 13.38
CA PRO A 49 -2.35 -0.04 13.08
C PRO A 49 -3.84 0.00 12.76
N LYS A 50 -4.60 0.87 13.43
CA LYS A 50 -6.03 1.11 13.14
C LYS A 50 -6.24 1.63 11.72
N GLN A 51 -5.46 2.62 11.30
CA GLN A 51 -5.55 3.17 9.94
C GLN A 51 -5.19 2.11 8.88
N ILE A 52 -4.15 1.31 9.12
CA ILE A 52 -3.77 0.21 8.21
C ILE A 52 -4.92 -0.81 8.11
N LEU A 53 -5.53 -1.19 9.24
CA LEU A 53 -6.66 -2.10 9.27
C LEU A 53 -7.87 -1.54 8.50
N GLU A 54 -8.22 -0.27 8.72
CA GLU A 54 -9.31 0.40 8.00
C GLU A 54 -9.08 0.39 6.49
N ARG A 55 -7.83 0.61 6.05
CA ARG A 55 -7.44 0.61 4.64
C ARG A 55 -7.46 -0.80 4.02
N LEU A 56 -7.00 -1.81 4.75
CA LEU A 56 -7.12 -3.21 4.36
C LEU A 56 -8.59 -3.59 4.16
N VAL A 57 -9.45 -3.34 5.16
CA VAL A 57 -10.89 -3.64 5.10
C VAL A 57 -11.52 -2.89 3.94
N ALA A 58 -11.18 -1.62 3.76
CA ALA A 58 -11.64 -0.79 2.65
C ALA A 58 -11.31 -1.36 1.27
N CYS A 59 -10.09 -1.88 1.06
CA CYS A 59 -9.71 -2.47 -0.22
C CYS A 59 -10.45 -3.78 -0.47
N VAL A 60 -10.44 -4.69 0.51
CA VAL A 60 -11.07 -6.02 0.41
C VAL A 60 -12.58 -5.89 0.20
N ALA A 61 -13.25 -4.99 0.93
CA ALA A 61 -14.69 -4.75 0.80
C ALA A 61 -15.08 -4.23 -0.59
N ARG A 62 -14.14 -3.68 -1.35
CA ARG A 62 -14.32 -3.14 -2.70
C ARG A 62 -13.73 -4.04 -3.79
N GLY A 63 -13.43 -5.30 -3.44
CA GLY A 63 -12.98 -6.33 -4.38
C GLY A 63 -11.50 -6.27 -4.75
N GLY A 64 -10.70 -5.47 -4.06
CA GLY A 64 -9.27 -5.31 -4.33
C GLY A 64 -8.36 -6.02 -3.34
N THR A 65 -7.07 -6.07 -3.70
CA THR A 65 -5.97 -6.48 -2.81
C THR A 65 -5.28 -5.25 -2.22
N TYR A 66 -4.82 -5.36 -0.98
CA TYR A 66 -4.05 -4.32 -0.29
C TYR A 66 -2.61 -4.80 -0.09
N MET A 67 -1.67 -4.22 -0.85
CA MET A 67 -0.25 -4.50 -0.76
C MET A 67 0.43 -3.45 0.13
N LEU A 68 0.79 -3.86 1.34
CA LEU A 68 1.50 -3.01 2.29
C LEU A 68 3.02 -3.19 2.15
N ASN A 69 3.71 -2.12 1.78
CA ASN A 69 5.16 -2.06 1.68
C ASN A 69 5.81 -1.71 3.03
N ILE A 70 6.93 -2.39 3.31
CA ILE A 70 7.86 -2.05 4.39
C ILE A 70 9.21 -1.63 3.82
N GLY A 71 9.89 -0.68 4.46
CA GLY A 71 11.23 -0.21 4.07
C GLY A 71 12.30 -0.62 5.08
N PRO A 72 13.03 -1.75 4.87
CA PRO A 72 14.11 -2.17 5.76
C PRO A 72 15.29 -1.19 5.76
N ARG A 73 16.01 -1.13 6.88
CA ARG A 73 17.26 -0.38 7.02
C ARG A 73 18.36 -0.99 6.16
N GLY A 74 19.45 -0.24 5.96
CA GLY A 74 20.61 -0.71 5.18
C GLY A 74 21.32 -1.95 5.78
N ASP A 75 21.08 -2.26 7.05
CA ASP A 75 21.56 -3.47 7.71
C ASP A 75 20.57 -4.66 7.60
N GLY A 76 19.45 -4.48 6.88
CA GLY A 76 18.41 -5.48 6.69
C GLY A 76 17.36 -5.54 7.81
N SER A 77 17.53 -4.78 8.91
CA SER A 77 16.56 -4.78 10.00
C SER A 77 15.31 -3.95 9.66
N VAL A 78 14.15 -4.38 10.16
CA VAL A 78 12.89 -3.62 10.05
C VAL A 78 12.79 -2.66 11.23
N SER A 79 12.36 -1.41 10.97
CA SER A 79 12.17 -0.43 12.03
C SER A 79 11.12 -0.90 13.04
N ALA A 80 11.37 -0.73 14.34
CA ALA A 80 10.41 -1.10 15.38
C ALA A 80 9.07 -0.35 15.31
N ARG A 81 9.02 0.81 14.63
CA ARG A 81 7.76 1.53 14.36
C ARG A 81 6.97 0.97 13.18
N CYS A 82 7.63 0.20 12.32
CA CYS A 82 7.05 -0.44 11.14
C CYS A 82 6.58 -1.87 11.45
N ALA A 83 7.27 -2.56 12.38
CA ALA A 83 7.01 -3.93 12.80
C ALA A 83 5.73 -4.09 13.65
#